data_AF-A0A4Q7ERZ6-F1
#
_entry.id   AF-A0A4Q7ERZ6-F1
#
_cell.length_a   1.000
_cell.length_b   1.000
_cell.length_c   1.000
_cell.angle_alpha   90.00
_cell.angle_beta   90.00
_cell.angle_gamma   90.00
#
_symmetry.space_group_name_H-M   'P 1'
#
loop_
_entity.id
_entity.type
_entity.pdbx_description
1 polymer ?
#
loop_
_entity_poly.entity_id
_entity_poly.type
_entity_poly.pdbx_seq_one_letter_code
_entity_poly.pdbx_strand_id
1 'polypeptide(L)' 'MIDQQLARLRTHRSNIQRYRNLLKTNLTESERQFVQRRLTEEQSNLERLAISLPSDLRGS' A
#
# COMPACT_ATOMS: atom_id res chain seq x y z
N MET A 1 15.05 -11.45 7.17
CA MET A 1 13.62 -11.77 7.41
C MET A 1 12.84 -10.49 7.73
N ILE A 2 13.23 -9.72 8.75
CA ILE A 2 12.62 -8.42 9.10
C ILE A 2 12.86 -7.34 8.03
N ASP A 3 14.07 -7.24 7.47
CA ASP A 3 14.37 -6.28 6.40
C ASP A 3 13.51 -6.47 5.15
N GLN A 4 13.16 -7.72 4.83
CA GLN A 4 12.31 -8.03 3.68
C GLN A 4 10.85 -7.61 3.95
N GLN A 5 10.35 -7.80 5.18
CA GLN A 5 9.03 -7.32 5.57
C GLN A 5 8.99 -5.79 5.60
N LEU A 6 10.05 -5.14 6.10
CA LEU A 6 10.17 -3.68 6.10
C LEU A 6 10.27 -3.11 4.68
N ALA A 7 11.04 -3.74 3.79
CA ALA A 7 11.11 -3.38 2.38
C ALA A 7 9.74 -3.49 1.71
N ARG A 8 8.99 -4.57 1.97
CA ARG A 8 7.61 -4.73 1.47
C ARG A 8 6.67 -3.65 2.00
N LEU A 9 6.72 -3.33 3.30
CA LEU A 9 5.93 -2.24 3.88
C LEU A 9 6.22 -0.89 3.21
N ARG A 10 7.50 -0.58 2.99
CA ARG A 10 7.91 0.66 2.28
C ARG A 10 7.40 0.68 0.84
N THR A 11 7.49 -0.46 0.14
CA THR A 11 6.96 -0.60 -1.22
C THR A 11 5.45 -0.40 -1.27
N HIS A 12 4.67 -1.06 -0.42
CA HIS A 12 3.21 -0.88 -0.37
C HIS A 12 2.84 0.58 -0.06
N ARG A 13 3.53 1.23 0.89
CA ARG A 13 3.31 2.64 1.21
C ARG A 13 3.61 3.56 0.03
N SER A 14 4.69 3.30 -0.71
CA SER A 14 5.04 4.05 -1.92
C SER A 14 4.00 3.86 -3.03
N ASN A 15 3.55 2.62 -3.25
CA ASN A 15 2.51 2.29 -4.23
C ASN A 15 1.18 2.98 -3.91
N ILE A 16 0.76 2.96 -2.64
CA ILE A 16 -0.44 3.67 -2.17
C ILE A 16 -0.35 5.16 -2.49
N GLN A 17 0.78 5.80 -2.20
CA GLN A 17 0.96 7.22 -2.47
C GLN A 17 0.98 7.53 -3.97
N ARG A 18 1.61 6.67 -4.77
CA ARG A 18 1.59 6.76 -6.24
C ARG A 18 0.16 6.64 -6.79
N TYR A 19 -0.61 5.65 -6.37
CA TYR A 19 -1.99 5.47 -6.82
C TYR A 19 -2.90 6.61 -6.37
N ARG A 20 -2.73 7.16 -5.15
CA ARG A 20 -3.43 8.37 -4.71
C ARG A 20 -3.10 9.58 -5.57
N ASN A 21 -1.86 9.73 -6.01
CA ASN A 21 -1.46 10.81 -6.92
C ASN A 21 -2.03 10.59 -8.33
N LEU A 22 -2.05 9.34 -8.80
CA LEU A 22 -2.64 8.98 -10.10
C LEU A 22 -4.14 9.27 -10.14
N LEU A 23 -4.87 9.05 -9.03
CA LEU A 23 -6.29 9.43 -8.93
C LEU A 23 -6.55 10.94 -9.02
N LYS A 24 -5.52 11.78 -8.84
CA LYS A 24 -5.60 13.24 -9.00
C LYS A 24 -5.33 13.71 -10.43
N THR A 25 -4.83 12.83 -11.31
CA THR A 25 -4.61 13.14 -12.72
C THR A 25 -5.87 12.86 -13.54
N ASN A 26 -5.86 13.27 -14.81
CA ASN A 26 -6.92 12.90 -15.74
C ASN A 26 -6.82 11.40 -16.06
N LEU A 27 -7.77 10.64 -15.54
CA LEU A 27 -7.96 9.21 -15.80
C LEU A 27 -9.36 9.03 -16.39
N THR A 28 -9.48 8.10 -17.31
CA THR A 28 -10.79 7.58 -17.74
C THR A 28 -11.48 6.85 -16.59
N GLU A 29 -12.80 6.67 -16.68
CA GLU A 29 -13.60 5.91 -15.70
C GLU A 29 -12.99 4.51 -15.43
N SER A 30 -12.60 3.80 -16.49
CA SER A 30 -12.01 2.46 -16.41
C SER A 30 -10.65 2.47 -15.72
N GLU A 31 -9.78 3.43 -16.05
CA GLU A 31 -8.48 3.59 -15.38
C GLU A 31 -8.66 3.96 -13.91
N ARG A 32 -9.58 4.87 -13.59
CA ARG A 32 -9.91 5.25 -12.21
C ARG A 32 -10.40 4.05 -11.42
N GLN A 33 -11.32 3.24 -11.95
CA GLN A 33 -11.80 2.03 -11.29
C GLN A 33 -10.68 1.00 -11.07
N PHE A 34 -9.81 0.82 -12.06
CA PHE A 34 -8.64 -0.05 -11.93
C PHE A 34 -7.69 0.44 -10.81
N VAL A 35 -7.34 1.72 -10.81
CA VAL A 35 -6.46 2.32 -9.80
C VAL A 35 -7.09 2.27 -8.41
N GLN A 36 -8.40 2.48 -8.30
CA GLN A 36 -9.12 2.39 -7.03
C GLN A 36 -9.09 0.96 -6.46
N ARG A 37 -9.32 -0.06 -7.29
CA ARG A 37 -9.22 -1.47 -6.89
C ARG A 37 -7.80 -1.80 -6.41
N ARG A 38 -6.79 -1.41 -7.20
CA ARG A 38 -5.37 -1.61 -6.85
C ARG A 38 -4.99 -0.90 -5.56
N LEU A 39 -5.49 0.32 -5.34
CA LEU A 39 -5.26 1.07 -4.11
C LEU A 39 -5.80 0.32 -2.89
N THR A 40 -7.01 -0.23 -2.97
CA THR A 40 -7.62 -1.02 -1.89
C THR A 40 -6.86 -2.31 -1.62
N GLU A 41 -6.41 -3.00 -2.67
CA GLU A 41 -5.57 -4.21 -2.54
C GLU A 41 -4.26 -3.91 -1.82
N GLU A 42 -3.54 -2.86 -2.22
CA GLU A 42 -2.29 -2.47 -1.57
C GLU A 42 -2.50 -2.07 -0.10
N GLN A 43 -3.59 -1.36 0.21
CA GLN A 43 -3.95 -0.98 1.57
C GLN A 43 -4.22 -2.22 2.45
N SER A 44 -5.00 -3.18 1.94
CA SER A 44 -5.29 -4.43 2.65
C SER A 44 -4.04 -5.28 2.85
N ASN A 45 -3.16 -5.35 1.85
CA ASN A 45 -1.87 -6.05 1.97
C ASN A 45 -0.96 -5.41 3.02
N LEU A 46 -0.93 -4.07 3.06
CA LEU A 46 -0.17 -3.33 4.07
C LEU A 46 -0.71 -3.59 5.48
N GLU A 47 -2.03 -3.57 5.67
CA GLU A 47 -2.65 -3.89 6.96
C GLU A 47 -2.34 -5.31 7.42
N ARG A 48 -2.45 -6.30 6.52
CA ARG A 48 -2.09 -7.70 6.82
C ARG A 48 -0.62 -7.84 7.18
N LEU A 49 0.27 -7.17 6.46
CA LEU A 49 1.71 -7.15 6.76
C LEU A 49 2.01 -6.46 8.09
N ALA A 50 1.30 -5.39 8.42
CA ALA A 50 1.45 -4.68 9.68
C ALA A 50 0.96 -5.52 10.87
N ILE A 51 -0.13 -6.29 10.71
CA ILE A 51 -0.63 -7.25 11.71
C ILE A 51 0.32 -8.42 11.89
N SER A 52 0.95 -8.89 10.80
CA SER A 52 1.92 -9.97 10.82
C SER A 52 3.30 -9.57 11.37
N LEU A 53 3.59 -8.27 11.52
CA LEU A 53 4.84 -7.79 12.10
C LEU A 53 4.75 -7.88 13.64
N PRO A 54 5.75 -8.47 14.33
CA PRO A 54 5.74 -8.55 15.79
C PRO A 54 5.60 -7.15 16.41
N SER A 55 4.73 -7.05 17.41
CA SER A 55 4.32 -5.82 18.11
C SER A 55 5.50 -4.99 18.64
N ASP A 56 6.63 -5.65 18.92
CA ASP A 56 7.87 -5.04 19.41
C ASP A 56 8.50 -4.03 18.42
N LEU A 57 8.14 -4.10 17.13
CA LEU A 57 8.56 -3.15 16.09
C LEU A 57 7.49 -2.08 15.77
N ARG A 58 6.31 -2.15 16.40
CA ARG A 58 5.19 -1.24 16.13
C ARG A 58 5.30 0.09 16.90
N GLY A 59 6.25 0.20 17.84
CA GLY A 59 6.60 1.44 18.54
C GLY A 59 6.56 1.29 20.05
N SER A 60 7.68 1.62 20.70
CA SER A 60 7.71 2.25 22.04
C SER A 60 7.54 3.75 21.89
#